data_AF-A0A6I4QA27-F1
#
_entry.id   AF-A0A6I4QA27-F1
#
_cell.length_a   1.000
_cell.length_b   1.000
_cell.length_c   1.000
_cell.angle_alpha   90.00
_cell.angle_beta   90.00
_cell.angle_gamma   90.00
#
_symmetry.space_group_name_H-M   'P 1'
#
loop_
_entity.id
_entity.type
_entity.pdbx_description
1 polymer ?
#
loop_
_entity_poly.entity_id
_entity_poly.type
_entity_poly.pdbx_seq_one_letter_code
_entity_poly.pdbx_strand_id
1 'polypeptide(L)'
;MTNTELKALRRLFFLDVTEAAQFIGNCHVRTWQRWEQGTRSIPDDVVKMMNLLIEERQGILAMLSNNSYVDATTDNILYSRLIESVKAELFAKGVIDHIVNTGVGCD
;
A
#
# COMPACT_ATOMS: atom_id res chain seq x y z
N MET A 1 -2.34 3.68 18.05
CA MET A 1 -3.00 2.84 17.04
C MET A 1 -3.51 1.56 17.69
N THR A 2 -4.77 1.21 17.49
CA THR A 2 -5.39 -0.03 17.99
C THR A 2 -5.22 -1.17 16.98
N ASN A 3 -5.48 -2.41 17.39
CA ASN A 3 -5.45 -3.57 16.50
C ASN A 3 -6.45 -3.47 15.34
N THR A 4 -7.64 -2.92 15.61
CA THR A 4 -8.69 -2.71 14.61
C THR A 4 -8.27 -1.63 13.61
N GLU A 5 -7.66 -0.53 14.09
CA GLU A 5 -7.11 0.52 13.23
C GLU A 5 -6.01 -0.04 12.31
N LEU A 6 -5.05 -0.81 12.84
CA LEU A 6 -3.99 -1.43 12.05
C LEU A 6 -4.56 -2.29 10.93
N LYS A 7 -5.55 -3.14 11.24
CA LYS A 7 -6.20 -4.01 10.26
C LYS A 7 -6.98 -3.23 9.20
N ALA A 8 -7.68 -2.16 9.61
CA ALA A 8 -8.42 -1.30 8.70
C ALA A 8 -7.47 -0.57 7.75
N LEU A 9 -6.37 -0.02 8.27
CA LEU A 9 -5.37 0.69 7.47
C LEU A 9 -4.65 -0.23 6.49
N ARG A 10 -4.29 -1.45 6.89
CA ARG A 10 -3.72 -2.42 5.96
C ARG A 10 -4.62 -2.65 4.75
N ARG A 11 -5.93 -2.81 4.98
CA ARG A 11 -6.93 -2.97 3.92
C ARG A 11 -7.12 -1.68 3.11
N LEU A 12 -7.07 -0.51 3.76
CA LEU A 12 -7.14 0.79 3.10
C LEU A 12 -5.98 0.98 2.12
N PHE A 13 -4.81 0.44 2.43
CA PHE A 13 -3.62 0.46 1.58
C PHE A 13 -3.53 -0.75 0.65
N PHE A 14 -4.58 -1.57 0.54
CA PHE A 14 -4.65 -2.74 -0.34
C PHE A 14 -3.54 -3.78 -0.12
N LEU A 15 -3.00 -3.83 1.10
CA LEU A 15 -1.98 -4.83 1.44
C LEU A 15 -2.64 -6.10 1.95
N ASP A 16 -2.18 -7.25 1.47
CA ASP A 16 -2.45 -8.50 2.15
C ASP A 16 -1.66 -8.61 3.47
N VAL A 17 -1.94 -9.63 4.27
CA VAL A 17 -1.28 -9.81 5.59
C VAL A 17 0.22 -10.14 5.42
N THR A 18 0.58 -10.82 4.34
CA THR A 18 1.96 -11.24 4.03
C THR A 18 2.80 -10.03 3.63
N GLU A 19 2.29 -9.20 2.72
CA GLU A 19 2.90 -7.97 2.25
C GLU A 19 3.09 -6.99 3.40
N ALA A 20 2.08 -6.80 4.25
CA ALA A 20 2.21 -5.91 5.40
C ALA A 20 3.26 -6.42 6.40
N ALA A 21 3.29 -7.73 6.66
CA ALA A 21 4.31 -8.33 7.51
C ALA A 21 5.73 -8.18 6.93
N GLN A 22 5.88 -8.31 5.61
CA GLN A 22 7.16 -8.20 4.92
C GLN A 22 7.65 -6.75 4.81
N PHE A 23 6.82 -5.85 4.27
CA PHE A 23 7.24 -4.50 3.88
C PHE A 23 7.12 -3.46 4.99
N ILE A 24 6.25 -3.68 5.98
CA ILE A 24 6.05 -2.75 7.11
C ILE A 24 6.65 -3.33 8.38
N GLY A 25 6.24 -4.55 8.72
CA GLY A 25 6.62 -5.17 9.99
C GLY A 25 8.00 -5.82 10.02
N ASN A 26 8.60 -6.09 8.85
CA ASN A 26 9.77 -6.96 8.67
C ASN A 26 9.74 -8.19 9.60
N CYS A 27 8.59 -8.87 9.63
CA CYS A 27 8.31 -9.93 10.58
C CYS A 27 7.56 -11.09 9.94
N HIS A 28 7.39 -12.18 10.69
CA HIS A 28 6.56 -13.28 10.24
C HIS A 28 5.07 -12.90 10.19
N VAL A 29 4.36 -13.41 9.19
CA VAL A 29 2.90 -13.24 9.00
C VAL A 29 2.10 -13.49 10.28
N ARG A 30 2.45 -14.53 11.05
CA ARG A 30 1.80 -14.84 12.34
C ARG A 30 1.97 -13.73 13.38
N THR A 31 3.11 -13.04 13.39
CA THR A 31 3.36 -11.93 14.32
C THR A 31 2.43 -10.77 13.99
N TRP A 32 2.31 -10.41 12.71
CA TRP A 32 1.35 -9.40 12.25
C TRP A 32 -0.10 -9.75 12.60
N GLN A 33 -0.51 -11.00 12.36
CA GLN A 33 -1.87 -11.47 12.70
C GLN A 33 -2.17 -11.33 14.19
N ARG A 34 -1.20 -11.59 15.07
CA ARG A 34 -1.36 -11.44 16.52
C ARG A 34 -1.58 -9.98 16.92
N TRP A 35 -0.92 -9.05 16.23
CA TRP A 35 -1.15 -7.61 16.40
C TRP A 35 -2.57 -7.24 15.98
N GLU A 36 -3.04 -7.65 14.80
CA GLU A 36 -4.41 -7.37 14.33
C GLU A 36 -5.51 -8.00 15.19
N GLN A 37 -5.20 -9.14 15.82
CA GLN A 37 -6.11 -9.81 16.77
C GLN A 37 -6.10 -9.17 18.16
N GLY A 38 -5.17 -8.26 18.45
CA GLY A 38 -5.01 -7.66 19.77
C GLY A 38 -4.38 -8.59 20.82
N THR A 39 -3.91 -9.77 20.42
CA THR A 39 -3.23 -10.74 21.31
C THR A 39 -1.79 -10.33 21.63
N ARG A 40 -1.22 -9.40 20.85
CA ARG A 40 0.06 -8.73 21.13
C ARG A 40 -0.07 -7.25 20.83
N SER A 41 0.67 -6.43 21.58
CA SER A 41 0.82 -5.01 21.30
C SER A 41 1.52 -4.78 19.96
N ILE A 42 1.12 -3.71 19.28
CA ILE A 42 1.75 -3.26 18.04
C ILE A 42 3.05 -2.52 18.42
N PRO A 43 4.20 -2.86 17.82
CA PRO A 43 5.45 -2.11 18.00
C PRO A 43 5.34 -0.65 17.54
N ASP A 44 6.03 0.26 18.22
CA ASP A 44 5.96 1.71 17.95
C ASP A 44 6.51 2.10 16.57
N ASP A 45 7.50 1.38 16.07
CA ASP A 45 8.05 1.55 14.71
C ASP A 45 7.01 1.23 13.63
N VAL A 46 6.23 0.16 13.81
CA VAL A 46 5.10 -0.18 12.93
C VAL A 46 4.03 0.90 12.99
N VAL A 47 3.67 1.38 14.19
CA VAL A 47 2.71 2.48 14.35
C VAL A 47 3.19 3.74 13.64
N LYS A 48 4.47 4.10 13.79
CA LYS A 48 5.09 5.25 13.13
C LYS A 48 5.03 5.10 11.60
N MET A 49 5.39 3.94 11.06
CA MET A 49 5.34 3.69 9.62
C MET A 49 3.92 3.80 9.06
N MET A 50 2.93 3.23 9.75
CA MET A 50 1.54 3.33 9.35
C MET A 50 1.03 4.78 9.37
N ASN A 51 1.44 5.58 10.36
CA ASN A 51 1.09 7.00 10.41
C ASN A 51 1.72 7.80 9.26
N LEU A 52 2.98 7.51 8.89
CA LEU A 52 3.62 8.13 7.73
C LEU A 52 2.84 7.84 6.43
N LEU A 53 2.38 6.60 6.24
CA LEU A 53 1.55 6.25 5.08
C LEU A 53 0.20 6.99 5.06
N ILE A 54 -0.41 7.20 6.24
CA ILE A 54 -1.63 8.01 6.36
C ILE A 54 -1.34 9.45 5.95
N GLU A 55 -0.27 10.05 6.47
CA GLU A 55 0.13 11.42 6.18
C GLU A 55 0.45 11.61 4.69
N GLU A 56 1.21 10.69 4.08
CA GLU A 56 1.50 10.72 2.64
C GLU A 56 0.20 10.67 1.82
N ARG A 57 -0.72 9.77 2.17
CA ARG A 57 -2.04 9.69 1.51
C ARG A 57 -2.82 10.99 1.64
N GLN A 58 -2.83 11.62 2.82
CA GLN A 58 -3.52 12.91 3.01
C GLN A 58 -2.86 14.03 2.21
N GLY A 59 -1.53 14.05 2.14
CA GLY A 59 -0.78 15.01 1.31
C GLY A 59 -1.15 14.89 -0.16
N ILE A 60 -1.22 13.66 -0.69
CA ILE A 60 -1.66 13.40 -2.06
C ILE A 60 -3.10 13.90 -2.29
N LEU A 61 -4.02 13.59 -1.37
CA LEU A 61 -5.41 14.04 -1.51
C LEU A 61 -5.53 15.57 -1.47
N ALA A 62 -4.77 16.24 -0.61
CA ALA A 62 -4.75 17.69 -0.53
C ALA A 62 -4.19 18.34 -1.81
N MET A 63 -3.15 17.75 -2.41
CA MET A 63 -2.62 18.20 -3.70
C MET A 63 -3.67 18.05 -4.82
N LEU A 64 -4.33 16.90 -4.88
CA LEU A 64 -5.38 16.63 -5.88
C LEU A 64 -6.62 17.52 -5.68
N SER A 65 -7.00 17.82 -4.43
CA SER A 65 -8.16 18.66 -4.15
C SER A 65 -7.94 20.13 -4.48
N ASN A 66 -6.70 20.61 -4.43
CA ASN A 66 -6.39 22.03 -4.58
C ASN A 66 -6.25 22.51 -6.02
N ASN A 67 -6.18 21.61 -7.02
CA ASN A 67 -6.14 21.86 -8.48
C ASN A 67 -5.35 23.10 -8.98
N SER A 68 -4.43 23.63 -8.19
CA SER A 68 -3.57 24.77 -8.55
C SER A 68 -2.14 24.27 -8.61
N TYR A 69 -1.79 23.79 -9.81
CA TYR A 69 -0.44 23.44 -10.25
C TYR A 69 0.15 22.14 -9.66
N VAL A 70 -0.34 21.02 -10.18
CA VAL A 70 0.45 19.78 -10.25
C VAL A 70 1.14 19.87 -11.62
N ASP A 71 2.45 20.10 -11.66
CA ASP A 71 3.23 19.98 -12.90
C ASP A 71 2.85 18.64 -13.56
N ALA A 72 2.68 18.61 -14.89
CA ALA A 72 2.32 17.43 -15.67
C ALA A 72 3.14 16.19 -15.28
N THR A 73 4.38 16.37 -14.82
CA THR A 73 5.24 15.33 -14.28
C THR A 73 4.66 14.68 -13.01
N THR A 74 4.22 15.48 -12.05
CA THR A 74 3.66 15.02 -10.77
C THR A 74 2.28 14.38 -10.97
N ASP A 75 1.48 14.90 -11.90
CA ASP A 75 0.20 14.29 -12.30
C ASP A 75 0.43 12.90 -12.90
N ASN A 76 1.38 12.76 -13.84
CA ASN A 76 1.74 11.46 -14.43
C ASN A 76 2.28 10.46 -13.39
N ILE A 77 3.02 10.92 -12.38
CA ILE A 77 3.52 10.05 -11.30
C ILE A 77 2.36 9.58 -10.40
N LEU A 78 1.41 10.46 -10.09
CA LEU A 78 0.24 10.10 -9.29
C LEU A 78 -0.68 9.13 -10.03
N TYR A 79 -0.98 9.41 -11.29
CA TYR A 79 -1.79 8.53 -12.12
C TYR A 79 -1.12 7.17 -12.31
N SER A 80 0.19 7.12 -12.56
CA SER A 80 0.89 5.84 -12.69
C SER A 80 0.86 5.03 -11.39
N ARG A 81 1.13 5.63 -10.23
CA ARG A 81 1.03 4.93 -8.93
C ARG A 81 -0.39 4.41 -8.64
N LEU A 82 -1.42 5.19 -8.97
CA LEU A 82 -2.80 4.80 -8.76
C LEU A 82 -3.25 3.69 -9.73
N ILE A 83 -2.77 3.73 -10.97
CA ILE A 83 -2.99 2.67 -11.95
C ILE A 83 -2.29 1.38 -11.51
N GLU A 84 -1.04 1.45 -11.05
CA GLU A 84 -0.31 0.28 -10.60
C GLU A 84 -0.92 -0.36 -9.34
N SER A 85 -1.46 0.43 -8.41
CA SER A 85 -2.18 -0.11 -7.25
C SER A 85 -3.49 -0.80 -7.63
N VAL A 86 -4.26 -0.22 -8.57
CA VAL A 86 -5.49 -0.85 -9.08
C VAL A 86 -5.18 -2.11 -9.88
N LYS A 87 -4.13 -2.09 -10.71
CA LYS A 87 -3.68 -3.28 -11.42
C LYS A 87 -3.30 -4.40 -10.45
N ALA A 88 -2.49 -4.11 -9.43
CA ALA A 88 -2.13 -5.09 -8.40
C ALA A 88 -3.35 -5.74 -7.74
N GLU A 89 -4.37 -4.95 -7.40
CA GLU A 89 -5.63 -5.45 -6.83
C GLU A 89 -6.42 -6.33 -7.81
N LEU A 90 -6.51 -5.94 -9.09
CA LEU A 90 -7.19 -6.73 -10.13
C LEU A 90 -6.44 -8.03 -10.44
N PHE A 91 -5.10 -8.03 -10.36
CA PHE A 91 -4.26 -9.22 -10.45
C PHE A 91 -4.53 -10.17 -9.28
N ALA A 92 -4.53 -9.67 -8.04
CA ALA A 92 -4.81 -10.48 -6.85
C ALA A 92 -6.21 -11.13 -6.91
N LYS A 93 -7.16 -10.50 -7.60
CA LYS A 93 -8.52 -11.01 -7.82
C LYS A 93 -8.65 -11.94 -9.04
N GLY A 94 -7.59 -12.16 -9.81
CA GLY A 94 -7.62 -12.98 -11.03
C GLY A 94 -8.50 -12.40 -12.14
N VAL A 95 -8.74 -11.09 -12.14
CA VAL A 95 -9.57 -10.41 -13.15
C VAL A 95 -8.76 -10.13 -14.43
N ILE A 96 -7.44 -10.03 -14.30
CA ILE A 96 -6.50 -9.77 -15.40
C ILE A 96 -5.32 -10.75 -15.34
N ASP A 97 -4.87 -11.22 -16.51
CA ASP A 97 -3.80 -12.21 -16.64
C ASP A 97 -2.40 -11.59 -16.52
N HIS A 98 -1.43 -12.40 -16.09
CA HIS A 98 -0.03 -12.02 -15.87
C HIS A 98 0.65 -11.64 -17.21
N ILE A 99 0.49 -10.40 -17.69
CA ILE A 99 1.32 -9.89 -18.78
C ILE A 99 2.71 -9.58 -18.22
N VAL A 100 3.53 -10.62 -18.10
CA VAL A 100 4.98 -10.44 -18.05
C VAL A 100 5.39 -9.97 -19.44
N ASN A 101 5.91 -8.75 -19.55
CA ASN A 101 6.63 -8.29 -20.73
C ASN A 101 7.84 -9.22 -20.95
N THR A 102 7.68 -10.31 -21.70
CA THR A 102 8.81 -11.02 -22.32
C THR A 102 9.25 -10.23 -23.54
N GLY A 103 9.90 -9.10 -23.28
CA GLY A 103 10.59 -8.30 -24.27
C GLY A 103 12.10 -8.46 -24.12
N VAL A 104 12.63 -9.68 -24.26
CA VAL A 104 14.04 -9.90 -24.64
C VAL A 104 14.09 -11.08 -25.60
N GLY A 105 14.18 -10.74 -26.88
CA GLY A 105 14.48 -11.64 -27.98
C GLY A 105 15.09 -10.78 -29.07
N CYS A 106 16.35 -10.42 -28.85
CA CYS A 106 17.20 -9.87 -29.89
C CYS A 106 17.38 -10.98 -30.95
N ASP A 107 16.92 -10.72 -32.17
CA ASP A 107 17.49 -11.30 -33.39
C ASP A 107 18.28 -10.20 -34.11
#